data_AF-A0A2J9VJ40-F1
#
_entry.id   AF-A0A2J9VJ40-F1
#
_cell.length_a   1.000
_cell.length_b   1.000
_cell.length_c   1.000
_cell.angle_alpha   90.00
_cell.angle_beta   90.00
_cell.angle_gamma   90.00
#
_symmetry.space_group_name_H-M   'P 1'
#
loop_
_entity.id
_entity.type
_entity.pdbx_description
1 polymer ?
#
loop_
_entity_poly.entity_id
_entity_poly.type
_entity_poly.pdbx_seq_one_letter_code
_entity_poly.pdbx_strand_id
1 'polypeptide(L)'
;MQEEINQYHGLAKDAGNRLRAYILSVSSGATGVFFLALSKDSQTYSGSEKILLSVALIGFVITAVLCLYELRVDAKRFFALTQELKKPLDKQCWEANEKYKKKRYWLIHSSYVTLGIAMTTTSAFLVLRILCT
;
A
#
# COMPACT_ATOMS: atom_id res chain seq x y z
N MET A 1 9.07 28.68 -15.38
CA MET A 1 10.26 27.87 -14.99
C MET A 1 10.37 27.63 -13.47
N GLN A 2 10.64 28.63 -12.61
CA GLN A 2 10.74 28.40 -11.14
C GLN A 2 9.39 28.00 -10.49
N GLU A 3 8.28 28.61 -10.95
CA GLU A 3 6.93 28.27 -10.50
C GLU A 3 6.50 26.85 -10.91
N GLU A 4 6.84 26.42 -12.13
CA GLU A 4 6.55 25.06 -12.61
C GLU A 4 7.32 24.01 -11.80
N ILE A 5 8.58 24.27 -11.46
CA ILE A 5 9.38 23.38 -10.61
C ILE A 5 8.77 23.27 -9.20
N ASN A 6 8.31 24.38 -8.63
CA ASN A 6 7.59 24.37 -7.34
C ASN A 6 6.26 23.62 -7.43
N GLN A 7 5.54 23.72 -8.55
CA GLN A 7 4.31 22.98 -8.79
C GLN A 7 4.56 21.46 -8.85
N TYR A 8 5.62 21.01 -9.55
CA TYR A 8 6.01 19.59 -9.58
C TYR A 8 6.48 19.08 -8.21
N HIS A 9 7.20 19.90 -7.43
CA HIS A 9 7.54 19.58 -6.04
C HIS A 9 6.30 19.45 -5.15
N GLY A 10 5.31 20.33 -5.32
CA GLY A 10 4.03 20.27 -4.63
C GLY A 10 3.25 18.99 -4.95
N LEU A 11 3.17 18.61 -6.22
CA LEU A 11 2.52 17.37 -6.66
C LEU A 11 3.21 16.11 -6.13
N ALA A 12 4.54 16.08 -6.11
CA ALA A 12 5.31 14.98 -5.53
C ALA A 12 5.08 14.87 -4.01
N LYS A 13 4.99 16.01 -3.32
CA LYS A 13 4.68 16.07 -1.89
C LYS A 13 3.25 15.59 -1.59
N ASP A 14 2.27 15.98 -2.38
CA ASP A 14 0.88 15.53 -2.20
C ASP A 14 0.73 14.02 -2.47
N ALA A 15 1.35 13.51 -3.54
CA ALA A 15 1.37 12.08 -3.83
C ALA A 15 2.01 11.26 -2.69
N GLY A 16 3.14 11.75 -2.15
CA GLY A 16 3.80 11.14 -0.99
C GLY A 16 2.92 11.16 0.27
N ASN A 17 2.24 12.28 0.53
CA ASN A 17 1.32 12.40 1.67
C ASN A 17 0.13 11.46 1.56
N ARG A 18 -0.50 11.34 0.38
CA ARG A 18 -1.59 10.39 0.14
C ARG A 18 -1.15 8.95 0.37
N LEU A 19 0.03 8.57 -0.15
CA LEU A 19 0.54 7.22 0.02
C LEU A 19 0.91 6.93 1.49
N ARG A 20 1.45 7.93 2.22
CA ARG A 20 1.69 7.83 3.67
C ARG A 20 0.38 7.63 4.44
N ALA A 21 -0.67 8.37 4.11
CA ALA A 21 -1.99 8.20 4.74
C ALA A 21 -2.55 6.79 4.48
N TYR A 22 -2.36 6.26 3.27
CA TYR A 22 -2.77 4.90 2.93
C TYR A 22 -2.00 3.84 3.73
N ILE A 23 -0.67 3.95 3.82
CA ILE A 23 0.16 3.06 4.64
C ILE A 23 -0.30 3.11 6.10
N LEU A 24 -0.52 4.31 6.64
CA LEU A 24 -0.98 4.49 8.01
C LEU A 24 -2.32 3.78 8.24
N SER A 25 -3.28 3.95 7.32
CA SER A 25 -4.58 3.27 7.39
C SER A 25 -4.45 1.74 7.36
N VAL A 26 -3.60 1.21 6.49
CA VAL A 26 -3.35 -0.24 6.37
C VAL A 26 -2.68 -0.77 7.63
N SER A 27 -1.69 -0.03 8.19
CA SER A 27 -1.03 -0.38 9.44
C SER A 27 -2.00 -0.36 10.62
N SER A 28 -2.87 0.63 10.73
CA SER A 28 -3.92 0.66 11.75
C SER A 28 -4.88 -0.54 11.64
N GLY A 29 -5.24 -0.94 10.41
CA GLY A 29 -6.01 -2.17 10.18
C GLY A 29 -5.28 -3.42 10.68
N ALA A 30 -3.99 -3.56 10.37
CA ALA A 30 -3.15 -4.64 10.86
C ALA A 30 -3.10 -4.69 12.39
N THR A 31 -2.93 -3.52 13.03
CA THR A 31 -2.93 -3.36 14.48
C THR A 31 -4.29 -3.75 15.08
N GLY A 32 -5.40 -3.36 14.44
CA GLY A 32 -6.74 -3.76 14.85
C GLY A 32 -6.91 -5.28 14.84
N VAL A 33 -6.52 -5.95 13.74
CA VAL A 33 -6.55 -7.42 13.65
C VAL A 33 -5.65 -8.06 14.71
N PHE A 34 -4.48 -7.50 14.96
CA PHE A 34 -3.56 -7.98 15.99
C PHE A 34 -4.16 -7.90 17.40
N PHE A 35 -4.74 -6.75 17.78
CA PHE A 35 -5.43 -6.63 19.07
C PHE A 35 -6.65 -7.52 19.17
N LEU A 36 -7.35 -7.73 18.06
CA LEU A 36 -8.47 -8.66 18.01
C LEU A 36 -8.01 -10.10 18.21
N ALA A 37 -6.84 -10.48 17.68
CA ALA A 37 -6.19 -11.75 17.97
C ALA A 37 -5.92 -11.92 19.47
N LEU A 38 -5.46 -10.85 20.12
CA LEU A 38 -5.07 -10.83 21.53
C LEU A 38 -6.22 -10.72 22.53
N SER A 39 -7.41 -10.28 22.11
CA SER A 39 -8.56 -10.00 22.99
C SER A 39 -9.25 -11.27 23.53
N LYS A 40 -8.49 -12.19 24.12
CA LYS A 40 -9.00 -13.43 24.69
C LYS A 40 -9.03 -13.40 26.21
N ASP A 41 -10.20 -13.71 26.75
CA ASP A 41 -10.37 -14.07 28.16
C ASP A 41 -10.85 -15.51 28.42
N SER A 42 -11.42 -16.26 27.44
CA SER A 42 -11.90 -17.63 27.77
C SER A 42 -12.13 -18.66 26.64
N GLN A 43 -12.34 -18.28 25.38
CA GLN A 43 -12.63 -19.25 24.30
C GLN A 43 -11.41 -19.59 23.43
N THR A 44 -11.20 -20.87 23.12
CA THR A 44 -10.16 -21.33 22.18
C THR A 44 -10.57 -21.00 20.75
N TYR A 45 -9.66 -20.48 19.92
CA TYR A 45 -9.99 -20.17 18.53
C TYR A 45 -10.04 -21.49 17.77
N SER A 46 -11.08 -21.68 16.97
CA SER A 46 -11.16 -22.81 16.04
C SER A 46 -9.99 -22.77 15.05
N GLY A 47 -9.62 -23.93 14.49
CA GLY A 47 -8.57 -24.01 13.47
C GLY A 47 -8.82 -23.06 12.30
N SER A 48 -10.08 -22.96 11.86
CA SER A 48 -10.53 -22.09 10.77
C SER A 48 -10.34 -20.59 11.11
N GLU A 49 -10.68 -20.20 12.33
CA GLU A 49 -10.53 -18.83 12.83
C GLU A 49 -9.07 -18.39 12.88
N LYS A 50 -8.19 -19.27 13.36
CA LYS A 50 -6.74 -19.01 13.37
C LYS A 50 -6.21 -18.78 11.96
N ILE A 51 -6.63 -19.62 11.00
CA ILE A 51 -6.22 -19.50 9.59
C ILE A 51 -6.69 -18.15 9.02
N LEU A 52 -7.97 -17.80 9.20
CA LEU A 52 -8.52 -16.51 8.74
C LEU A 52 -7.74 -15.32 9.31
N LEU A 53 -7.43 -15.36 10.60
CA LEU A 53 -6.76 -14.26 11.29
C LEU A 53 -5.28 -14.16 10.90
N SER A 54 -4.60 -15.30 10.70
CA SER A 54 -3.24 -15.33 10.16
C SER A 54 -3.19 -14.82 8.71
N VAL A 55 -4.11 -15.24 7.85
CA VAL A 55 -4.18 -14.77 6.46
C VAL A 55 -4.47 -13.27 6.40
N ALA A 56 -5.39 -12.78 7.23
CA ALA A 56 -5.67 -11.35 7.33
C ALA A 56 -4.44 -10.55 7.76
N LEU A 57 -3.75 -10.99 8.83
CA LEU A 57 -2.56 -10.31 9.33
C LEU A 57 -1.44 -10.27 8.30
N ILE A 58 -1.14 -11.41 7.66
CA ILE A 58 -0.14 -11.51 6.60
C ILE A 58 -0.53 -10.60 5.41
N GLY A 59 -1.81 -10.60 5.02
CA GLY A 59 -2.33 -9.75 3.95
C GLY A 59 -2.12 -8.26 4.23
N PHE A 60 -2.42 -7.79 5.44
CA PHE A 60 -2.19 -6.40 5.83
C PHE A 60 -0.70 -6.03 5.84
N VAL A 61 0.17 -6.91 6.35
CA VAL A 61 1.63 -6.68 6.36
C VAL A 61 2.19 -6.62 4.94
N ILE A 62 1.82 -7.58 4.08
CA ILE A 62 2.25 -7.58 2.67
C ILE A 62 1.77 -6.31 1.96
N THR A 63 0.52 -5.90 2.20
CA THR A 63 -0.02 -4.65 1.65
C THR A 63 0.82 -3.44 2.07
N ALA A 64 1.18 -3.33 3.35
CA ALA A 64 2.02 -2.24 3.84
C ALA A 64 3.40 -2.23 3.17
N VAL A 65 4.03 -3.40 3.00
CA VAL A 65 5.32 -3.54 2.31
C VAL A 65 5.21 -3.13 0.83
N LEU A 66 4.15 -3.55 0.14
CA LEU A 66 3.89 -3.17 -1.26
C LEU A 66 3.71 -1.66 -1.41
N CYS A 67 2.99 -1.01 -0.50
CA CYS A 67 2.81 0.44 -0.50
C CYS A 67 4.12 1.19 -0.20
N LEU A 68 4.96 0.70 0.71
CA LEU A 68 6.30 1.25 0.94
C LEU A 68 7.19 1.10 -0.30
N TYR A 69 7.08 -0.03 -0.99
CA TYR A 69 7.81 -0.26 -2.24
C TYR A 69 7.31 0.65 -3.36
N GLU A 70 6.00 0.88 -3.47
CA GLU A 70 5.41 1.87 -4.37
C GLU A 70 5.99 3.27 -4.13
N LEU A 71 6.10 3.69 -2.86
CA LEU A 71 6.70 4.99 -2.49
C LEU A 71 8.14 5.09 -3.01
N ARG A 72 8.93 4.03 -2.85
CA ARG A 72 10.31 4.00 -3.34
C ARG A 72 10.38 4.08 -4.86
N VAL A 73 9.46 3.43 -5.56
CA VAL A 73 9.38 3.46 -7.03
C VAL A 73 8.95 4.84 -7.52
N ASP A 74 7.96 5.47 -6.90
CA ASP A 74 7.51 6.81 -7.26
C ASP A 74 8.58 7.87 -6.98
N ALA A 75 9.30 7.79 -5.86
CA ALA A 75 10.44 8.67 -5.57
C ALA A 75 11.54 8.56 -6.65
N LYS A 76 11.89 7.34 -7.07
CA LYS A 76 12.85 7.12 -8.17
C LYS A 76 12.34 7.67 -9.50
N ARG A 77 11.04 7.53 -9.77
CA ARG A 77 10.41 8.05 -10.98
C ARG A 77 10.48 9.58 -11.04
N PHE A 78 10.10 10.27 -9.96
CA PHE A 78 10.18 11.73 -9.89
C PHE A 78 11.62 12.23 -10.07
N PHE A 79 12.59 11.57 -9.42
CA PHE A 79 14.00 11.91 -9.59
C PHE A 79 14.47 11.75 -11.05
N ALA A 80 14.17 10.61 -11.68
CA ALA A 80 14.49 10.39 -13.09
C ALA A 80 13.80 11.42 -14.01
N LEU A 81 12.54 11.74 -13.74
CA LEU A 81 11.78 12.74 -14.51
C LEU A 81 12.43 14.13 -14.43
N THR A 82 12.86 14.55 -13.24
CA THR A 82 13.54 15.83 -13.05
C THR A 82 14.92 15.87 -13.70
N GLN A 83 15.62 14.74 -13.80
CA GLN A 83 16.89 14.67 -14.54
C GLN A 83 16.68 14.78 -16.04
N GLU A 84 15.64 14.16 -16.60
CA GLU A 84 15.31 14.28 -18.02
C GLU A 84 14.83 15.69 -18.38
N LEU A 85 13.98 16.31 -17.54
CA LEU A 85 13.50 17.68 -17.74
C LEU A 85 14.62 18.74 -17.73
N LYS A 86 15.79 18.43 -17.14
CA LYS A 86 16.97 19.31 -17.19
C LYS A 86 17.72 19.24 -18.52
N LYS A 87 17.45 18.24 -19.36
CA LYS A 87 18.07 18.10 -20.69
C LYS A 87 17.31 18.94 -21.73
N PRO A 88 18.00 19.43 -22.77
CA PRO A 88 17.35 20.10 -23.91
C PRO A 88 16.37 19.13 -24.61
N LEU A 89 15.29 19.66 -25.19
CA LEU A 89 14.13 18.89 -25.68
C LEU A 89 14.51 17.74 -26.62
N ASP A 90 15.50 17.98 -27.48
CA ASP A 90 16.06 17.07 -28.47
C ASP A 90 16.83 15.87 -27.86
N LYS A 91 17.15 15.91 -26.57
CA LYS A 91 17.89 14.85 -25.85
C LYS A 91 17.10 14.20 -24.71
N GLN A 92 15.81 14.55 -24.54
CA GLN A 92 14.96 13.95 -23.52
C GLN A 92 14.56 12.53 -23.92
N CYS A 93 14.78 11.55 -23.04
CA CYS A 93 14.41 10.16 -23.28
C CYS A 93 13.45 9.63 -22.20
N TRP A 94 12.28 9.17 -22.63
CA TRP A 94 11.17 8.80 -21.73
C TRP A 94 11.09 7.31 -21.39
N GLU A 95 11.96 6.46 -21.94
CA GLU A 95 11.93 5.00 -21.74
C GLU A 95 11.99 4.59 -20.26
N ALA A 96 12.79 5.30 -19.46
CA ALA A 96 12.89 5.03 -18.02
C ALA A 96 11.56 5.31 -17.31
N ASN A 97 10.85 6.37 -17.70
CA ASN A 97 9.55 6.74 -17.12
C ASN A 97 8.47 5.70 -17.45
N GLU A 98 8.48 5.16 -18.68
CA GLU A 98 7.54 4.10 -19.07
C GLU A 98 7.74 2.81 -18.26
N LYS A 99 9.00 2.40 -18.04
CA LYS A 99 9.32 1.25 -17.18
C LYS A 99 8.79 1.46 -15.76
N TYR A 100 8.95 2.65 -15.20
CA TYR A 100 8.41 2.97 -13.88
C TYR A 100 6.87 3.00 -13.85
N LYS A 101 6.20 3.51 -14.89
CA LYS A 101 4.73 3.47 -15.00
C LYS A 101 4.21 2.03 -14.97
N LYS A 102 4.78 1.13 -15.77
CA LYS A 102 4.36 -0.28 -15.82
C LYS A 102 4.58 -0.97 -14.47
N LYS A 103 5.71 -0.71 -13.82
CA LYS A 103 6.03 -1.28 -12.50
C LYS A 103 5.08 -0.76 -11.42
N ARG A 104 4.76 0.53 -11.42
CA ARG A 104 3.79 1.15 -10.51
C ARG A 104 2.39 0.57 -10.68
N TYR A 105 1.93 0.39 -11.92
CA TYR A 105 0.63 -0.22 -12.19
C TYR A 105 0.50 -1.60 -11.52
N TRP A 106 1.51 -2.45 -11.68
CA TRP A 106 1.49 -3.79 -11.08
C TRP A 106 1.55 -3.74 -9.54
N LEU A 107 2.32 -2.81 -8.97
CA LEU A 107 2.40 -2.60 -7.52
C LEU A 107 1.08 -2.14 -6.91
N ILE A 108 0.43 -1.17 -7.55
CA ILE A 108 -0.90 -0.68 -7.11
C ILE A 108 -1.92 -1.79 -7.21
N HIS A 109 -1.95 -2.52 -8.33
CA HIS A 109 -2.91 -3.61 -8.49
C HIS A 109 -2.69 -4.71 -7.44
N SER A 110 -1.43 -5.08 -7.20
CA SER A 110 -1.08 -6.06 -6.18
C SER A 110 -1.48 -5.60 -4.77
N SER A 111 -1.24 -4.34 -4.41
CA SER A 111 -1.60 -3.81 -3.09
C SER A 111 -3.11 -3.76 -2.87
N TYR A 112 -3.90 -3.45 -3.90
CA TYR A 112 -5.37 -3.54 -3.83
C TYR A 112 -5.87 -4.97 -3.68
N VAL A 113 -5.28 -5.93 -4.40
CA VAL A 113 -5.65 -7.35 -4.28
C VAL A 113 -5.33 -7.87 -2.88
N THR A 114 -4.14 -7.60 -2.35
CA THR A 114 -3.77 -8.04 -1.00
C THR A 114 -4.62 -7.37 0.08
N LEU A 115 -4.96 -6.08 -0.09
CA LEU A 115 -5.87 -5.39 0.82
C LEU A 115 -7.28 -6.00 0.78
N GLY A 116 -7.80 -6.27 -0.42
CA GLY A 116 -9.11 -6.89 -0.59
C GLY A 116 -9.20 -8.26 0.07
N ILE A 117 -8.16 -9.09 -0.05
CA ILE A 117 -8.07 -10.38 0.64
C ILE A 117 -8.04 -10.17 2.16
N ALA A 118 -7.25 -9.22 2.65
CA ALA A 118 -7.15 -8.94 4.09
C ALA A 118 -8.50 -8.44 4.67
N MET A 119 -9.19 -7.54 3.97
CA MET A 119 -10.49 -7.03 4.38
C MET A 119 -11.59 -8.09 4.35
N THR A 120 -11.65 -8.89 3.29
CA THR A 120 -12.66 -9.97 3.16
C THR A 120 -12.46 -11.05 4.19
N THR A 121 -11.21 -11.49 4.43
CA THR A 121 -10.90 -12.48 5.47
C THR A 121 -11.18 -11.96 6.88
N THR A 122 -10.84 -10.71 7.17
CA THR A 122 -11.18 -10.07 8.46
C THR A 122 -12.70 -9.96 8.64
N SER A 123 -13.43 -9.57 7.60
CA SER A 123 -14.90 -9.46 7.65
C SER A 123 -15.55 -10.82 7.83
N ALA A 124 -15.09 -11.85 7.11
CA ALA A 124 -15.56 -13.22 7.26
C ALA A 124 -15.30 -13.75 8.67
N PHE A 125 -14.12 -13.48 9.24
CA PHE A 125 -13.82 -13.81 10.62
C PHE A 125 -14.80 -13.14 11.60
N LEU A 126 -15.06 -11.85 11.45
CA LEU A 126 -15.98 -11.11 12.33
C LEU A 126 -17.41 -11.66 12.24
N VAL A 127 -17.90 -11.94 11.03
CA VAL A 127 -19.23 -12.51 10.80
C VAL A 127 -19.33 -13.90 11.40
N LEU A 128 -18.33 -14.77 11.18
CA LEU A 128 -18.29 -16.10 11.80
C LEU A 128 -18.30 -16.01 13.31
N ARG A 129 -17.53 -15.07 13.87
CA ARG A 129 -17.51 -14.85 15.31
C ARG A 129 -18.89 -14.42 15.81
N ILE A 130 -19.54 -13.44 15.19
CA ILE A 130 -20.89 -12.99 15.60
C ILE A 130 -21.94 -14.11 15.47
N LEU A 131 -21.92 -14.89 14.38
CA LEU A 131 -22.92 -15.93 14.12
C LEU A 131 -22.70 -17.23 14.91
N CYS A 132 -21.46 -17.52 15.29
CA CYS A 132 -21.11 -18.71 16.07
C CYS A 132 -20.86 -18.40 17.57
N THR A 133 -21.09 -17.16 18.01
CA THR A 133 -21.25 -16.83 19.44
C THR A 133 -22.67 -17.14 19.89
#